data_AF-A0A966YCA1-F1
#
_entry.id   AF-A0A966YCA1-F1
#
_cell.length_a   1.000
_cell.length_b   1.000
_cell.length_c   1.000
_cell.angle_alpha   90.00
_cell.angle_beta   90.00
_cell.angle_gamma   90.00
#
_symmetry.space_group_name_H-M   'P 1'
#
loop_
_entity.id
_entity.type
_entity.pdbx_description
1 polymer ?
#
loop_
_entity_poly.entity_id
_entity_poly.type
_entity_poly.pdbx_seq_one_letter_code
_entity_poly.pdbx_strand_id
1 'polypeptide(L)'
;MNNLNLSGGQEPPSAGVTVNADWHGRPYSAGNKPIPAYGKCVNLLVDGILLVCGEKPRPSNFVVCYETQLTAAQADLLVGTAADIFLPNLQTLTPEVAKVLGKSRGILSLPALEKICSTAAAKLGGQRKSLVLTGLTELTDEAATGLARVIAPLKLDGLKSLAPGVAEALAGHTDHLSLNGITRLSVSDGVALARHQGDLCLNGIESLSAEVAVAVAGLRHGLHLNGLPAISAPAAAALARHRGWQLSLNGLRADRVAPEVIALLSQRPRTSHGIARLPVGL
;
A
#
# COMPACT_ATOMS: atom_id res chain seq x y z
N MET A 1 -20.97 23.78 9.36
CA MET A 1 -20.50 24.15 8.01
C MET A 1 -19.92 25.55 8.13
N ASN A 2 -18.64 25.67 8.45
CA ASN A 2 -17.98 26.98 8.47
C ASN A 2 -17.49 27.25 7.05
N ASN A 3 -18.04 28.29 6.42
CA ASN A 3 -17.60 28.79 5.13
C ASN A 3 -16.16 29.30 5.26
N LEU A 4 -15.19 28.47 4.87
CA LEU A 4 -13.79 28.88 4.77
C LEU A 4 -13.67 29.83 3.58
N ASN A 5 -13.28 31.07 3.85
CA ASN A 5 -13.12 32.14 2.87
C ASN A 5 -11.91 31.85 1.97
N LEU A 6 -12.15 31.61 0.67
CA LEU A 6 -11.17 31.13 -0.33
C LEU A 6 -10.31 32.25 -0.96
N SER A 7 -10.21 33.41 -0.32
CA SER A 7 -9.55 34.60 -0.90
C SER A 7 -8.19 34.85 -0.25
N GLY A 8 -7.17 34.05 -0.60
CA GLY A 8 -5.82 34.29 -0.11
C GLY A 8 -4.82 33.16 -0.43
N GLY A 9 -4.62 32.85 -1.71
CA GLY A 9 -3.56 31.93 -2.10
C GLY A 9 -2.19 32.55 -1.83
N GLN A 10 -1.51 32.14 -0.75
CA GLN A 10 -0.06 32.29 -0.65
C GLN A 10 0.60 31.27 -1.59
N GLU A 11 1.73 31.60 -2.21
CA GLU A 11 2.54 30.62 -2.95
C GLU A 11 2.90 29.43 -2.03
N PRO A 12 2.94 28.18 -2.55
CA PRO A 12 3.44 27.05 -1.77
C PRO A 12 4.85 27.39 -1.27
N PRO A 13 5.25 26.97 -0.06
CA PRO A 13 6.56 27.27 0.48
C PRO A 13 7.61 26.91 -0.56
N SER A 14 8.26 27.97 -1.04
CA SER A 14 9.25 27.95 -2.09
C SER A 14 10.32 26.93 -1.75
N ALA A 15 10.56 25.98 -2.66
CA ALA A 15 11.79 25.20 -2.78
C ALA A 15 12.36 24.65 -1.45
N GLY A 16 11.83 23.54 -0.94
CA GLY A 16 12.47 22.85 0.18
C GLY A 16 11.75 21.64 0.75
N VAL A 17 10.45 21.47 0.47
CA VAL A 17 9.70 20.32 0.99
C VAL A 17 9.89 19.11 0.08
N THR A 18 10.85 18.26 0.43
CA THR A 18 11.06 16.95 -0.19
C THR A 18 9.91 16.01 0.14
N VAL A 19 9.14 15.63 -0.88
CA VAL A 19 8.10 14.59 -0.78
C VAL A 19 8.70 13.28 -1.29
N ASN A 20 8.85 12.28 -0.43
CA ASN A 20 9.53 11.03 -0.78
C ASN A 20 8.70 10.07 -1.66
N ALA A 21 7.38 10.23 -1.71
CA ALA A 21 6.47 9.37 -2.47
C ALA A 21 5.18 10.08 -2.90
N ASP A 22 4.52 9.58 -3.94
CA ASP A 22 3.20 10.07 -4.37
C ASP A 22 2.06 9.61 -3.44
N TRP A 23 0.82 10.04 -3.72
CA TRP A 23 -0.40 9.67 -2.98
C TRP A 23 -0.61 8.16 -2.83
N HIS A 24 -0.08 7.37 -3.76
CA HIS A 24 -0.20 5.92 -3.78
C HIS A 24 0.99 5.22 -3.13
N GLY A 25 1.94 5.99 -2.58
CA GLY A 25 3.15 5.51 -1.95
C GLY A 25 4.25 5.12 -2.94
N ARG A 26 4.13 5.52 -4.22
CA ARG A 26 5.19 5.25 -5.21
C ARG A 26 6.34 6.25 -5.00
N PRO A 27 7.59 5.79 -4.79
CA PRO A 27 8.72 6.68 -4.65
C PRO A 27 8.95 7.45 -5.96
N TYR A 28 9.32 8.73 -5.88
CA TYR A 28 9.77 9.45 -7.06
C TYR A 28 11.10 8.87 -7.54
N SER A 29 11.20 8.49 -8.81
CA SER A 29 12.46 8.09 -9.42
C SER A 29 13.42 9.30 -9.43
N ALA A 30 14.54 9.17 -8.71
CA ALA A 30 15.69 10.07 -8.65
C ALA A 30 15.46 11.49 -9.21
N GLY A 31 15.08 12.41 -8.33
CA GLY A 31 14.86 13.82 -8.64
C GLY A 31 13.64 14.35 -7.90
N ASN A 32 13.84 15.36 -7.06
CA ASN A 32 12.78 16.11 -6.40
C ASN A 32 11.78 16.62 -7.45
N LYS A 33 10.61 15.99 -7.56
CA LYS A 33 9.52 16.55 -8.34
C LYS A 33 8.66 17.43 -7.44
N PRO A 34 8.25 18.62 -7.90
CA PRO A 34 7.21 19.38 -7.22
C PRO A 34 5.95 18.51 -7.09
N ILE A 35 5.20 18.70 -6.01
CA ILE A 35 3.92 18.01 -5.77
C ILE A 35 3.12 18.06 -7.08
N PRO A 36 2.55 16.94 -7.56
CA PRO A 36 1.82 16.98 -8.81
C PRO A 36 0.68 17.97 -8.61
N ALA A 37 0.67 19.03 -9.42
CA ALA A 37 -0.40 20.01 -9.42
C ALA A 37 -1.68 19.32 -9.93
N TYR A 38 -2.37 18.62 -9.03
CA TYR A 38 -3.66 18.02 -9.32
C TYR A 38 -4.70 19.14 -9.32
N GLY A 39 -4.86 19.80 -10.46
CA GLY A 39 -5.89 20.81 -10.69
C GLY A 39 -5.64 22.13 -9.94
N LYS A 40 -6.73 22.89 -9.73
CA LYS A 40 -6.71 24.16 -8.99
C LYS A 40 -6.51 23.86 -7.51
N CYS A 41 -5.33 24.21 -6.98
CA CYS A 41 -5.05 24.12 -5.56
C CYS A 41 -5.17 25.49 -4.88
N VAL A 42 -5.62 25.51 -3.64
CA VAL A 42 -5.68 26.70 -2.78
C VAL A 42 -4.89 26.41 -1.51
N ASN A 43 -4.00 27.33 -1.17
CA ASN A 43 -3.27 27.30 0.10
C ASN A 43 -4.09 28.03 1.16
N LEU A 44 -4.28 27.38 2.30
CA LEU A 44 -5.03 27.91 3.43
C LEU A 44 -4.16 27.82 4.68
N LEU A 45 -3.98 28.94 5.38
CA LEU A 45 -3.40 28.92 6.73
C LEU A 45 -4.56 28.81 7.72
N VAL A 46 -4.70 27.67 8.40
CA VAL A 46 -5.78 27.41 9.35
C VAL A 46 -5.19 26.85 10.64
N ASP A 47 -5.49 27.49 11.77
CA ASP A 47 -4.96 27.16 13.09
C ASP A 47 -3.42 27.01 13.12
N GLY A 48 -2.73 27.88 12.37
CA GLY A 48 -1.26 27.92 12.30
C GLY A 48 -0.62 26.87 11.40
N ILE A 49 -1.40 26.02 10.71
CA ILE A 49 -0.87 25.05 9.73
C ILE A 49 -1.19 25.49 8.31
N LEU A 50 -0.21 25.32 7.43
CA LEU A 50 -0.41 25.45 5.99
C LEU A 50 -1.07 24.18 5.42
N LEU A 51 -2.28 24.34 4.89
CA LEU A 51 -3.02 23.32 4.17
C LEU A 51 -2.98 23.61 2.67
N VAL A 52 -2.68 22.58 1.87
CA VAL A 52 -2.84 22.64 0.42
C VAL A 52 -4.06 21.81 0.04
N CYS A 53 -5.12 22.49 -0.36
CA CYS A 53 -6.39 21.86 -0.73
C CYS A 53 -6.56 21.87 -2.24
N GLY A 54 -7.16 20.83 -2.80
CA GLY A 54 -7.47 20.81 -4.23
C GLY A 54 -8.60 19.85 -4.60
N GLU A 55 -9.02 19.94 -5.85
CA GLU A 55 -10.06 19.10 -6.44
C GLU A 55 -9.42 18.08 -7.40
N LYS A 56 -9.73 16.79 -7.22
CA LYS A 56 -9.39 15.77 -8.21
C LYS A 56 -10.41 15.78 -9.35
N PRO A 57 -10.05 15.31 -10.57
CA PRO A 57 -11.00 15.06 -11.67
C PRO A 57 -12.09 14.00 -11.37
N ARG A 58 -12.13 13.46 -10.14
CA ARG A 58 -13.08 12.48 -9.57
C ARG A 58 -13.50 13.01 -8.20
N PRO A 59 -14.64 12.62 -7.59
CA PRO A 59 -15.41 13.46 -6.67
C PRO A 59 -14.86 13.47 -5.22
N SER A 60 -13.55 13.51 -5.04
CA SER A 60 -12.94 13.70 -3.73
C SER A 60 -12.03 14.92 -3.73
N ASN A 61 -12.38 15.88 -2.88
CA ASN A 61 -11.47 16.92 -2.44
C ASN A 61 -10.35 16.26 -1.64
N PHE A 62 -9.16 16.85 -1.72
CA PHE A 62 -8.00 16.40 -0.98
C PHE A 62 -7.38 17.53 -0.15
N VAL A 63 -6.69 17.16 0.93
CA VAL A 63 -5.86 18.06 1.73
C VAL A 63 -4.47 17.47 1.90
N VAL A 64 -3.45 18.32 1.77
CA VAL A 64 -2.07 18.01 2.11
C VAL A 64 -1.65 18.89 3.29
N CYS A 65 -1.01 18.27 4.27
CA CYS A 65 -0.41 18.97 5.42
C CYS A 65 1.02 18.45 5.62
N TYR A 66 1.96 19.39 5.72
CA TYR A 66 3.41 19.11 5.73
C TYR A 66 4.02 19.04 7.13
N GLU A 67 3.19 19.11 8.17
CA GLU A 67 3.64 19.02 9.55
C GLU A 67 4.25 17.65 9.84
N THR A 68 5.31 17.64 10.65
CA THR A 68 5.96 16.40 11.08
C THR A 68 5.24 15.75 12.27
N GLN A 69 4.41 16.51 12.96
CA GLN A 69 3.58 16.11 14.10
C GLN A 69 2.22 16.81 14.03
N LEU A 70 1.19 16.17 14.59
CA LEU A 70 -0.15 16.76 14.66
C LEU A 70 -0.71 16.62 16.07
N THR A 71 -1.51 17.60 16.46
CA THR A 71 -2.44 17.47 17.58
C THR A 71 -3.76 16.84 17.11
N ALA A 72 -4.57 16.35 18.05
CA ALA A 72 -5.89 15.81 17.73
C ALA A 72 -6.82 16.86 17.10
N ALA A 73 -6.71 18.14 17.48
CA ALA A 73 -7.50 19.23 16.91
C ALA A 73 -7.11 19.49 15.44
N GLN A 74 -5.81 19.50 15.15
CA GLN A 74 -5.31 19.64 13.78
C GLN A 74 -5.71 18.45 12.91
N ALA A 75 -5.67 17.23 13.46
CA ALA A 75 -6.19 16.05 12.77
C ALA A 75 -7.70 16.14 12.47
N ASP A 76 -8.49 16.72 13.38
CA ASP A 76 -9.95 16.87 13.20
C ASP A 76 -10.27 17.88 12.10
N LEU A 77 -9.51 18.99 12.08
CA LEU A 77 -9.55 19.97 11.00
C LEU A 77 -9.29 19.33 9.63
N LEU A 78 -8.26 18.49 9.50
CA LEU A 78 -7.94 17.79 8.25
C LEU A 78 -9.08 16.88 7.80
N VAL A 79 -9.64 16.08 8.72
CA VAL A 79 -10.77 15.17 8.46
C VAL A 79 -12.03 15.93 8.06
N GLY A 80 -12.24 17.13 8.61
CA GLY A 80 -13.34 18.02 8.23
C GLY A 80 -13.14 18.73 6.89
N THR A 81 -11.89 18.88 6.45
CA THR A 81 -11.53 19.65 5.24
C THR A 81 -11.72 18.83 3.96
N ALA A 82 -11.27 17.57 3.96
CA ALA A 82 -11.25 16.75 2.77
C ALA A 82 -11.42 15.26 3.06
N ALA A 83 -11.87 14.50 2.07
CA ALA A 83 -11.98 13.06 2.18
C ALA A 83 -10.60 12.40 2.10
N ASP A 84 -9.78 12.81 1.13
CA ASP A 84 -8.43 12.30 0.93
C ASP A 84 -7.43 13.16 1.71
N ILE A 85 -6.61 12.53 2.55
CA ILE A 85 -5.66 13.20 3.43
C ILE A 85 -4.25 12.66 3.13
N PHE A 86 -3.33 13.56 2.82
CA PHE A 86 -1.93 13.25 2.58
C PHE A 86 -1.04 13.99 3.56
N LEU A 87 -0.28 13.22 4.36
CA LEU A 87 0.64 13.74 5.37
C LEU A 87 2.06 13.27 5.04
N PRO A 88 2.71 13.88 4.03
CA PRO A 88 3.98 13.40 3.50
C PRO A 88 5.12 13.38 4.51
N ASN A 89 5.04 14.18 5.58
CA ASN A 89 6.13 14.38 6.53
C ASN A 89 5.81 13.90 7.94
N LEU A 90 4.61 13.37 8.20
CA LEU A 90 4.21 12.95 9.55
C LEU A 90 5.06 11.76 10.00
N GLN A 91 5.91 11.98 11.00
CA GLN A 91 6.87 10.99 11.49
C GLN A 91 6.36 10.21 12.71
N THR A 92 5.44 10.81 13.48
CA THR A 92 4.88 10.21 14.69
C THR A 92 3.36 10.20 14.63
N LEU A 93 2.77 9.11 15.11
CA LEU A 93 1.32 8.95 15.16
C LEU A 93 0.89 8.51 16.55
N THR A 94 0.38 9.46 17.34
CA THR A 94 -0.19 9.13 18.65
C THR A 94 -1.55 8.43 18.50
N PRO A 95 -2.00 7.64 19.50
CA PRO A 95 -3.31 7.01 19.47
C PRO A 95 -4.48 8.00 19.32
N GLU A 96 -4.35 9.21 19.86
CA GLU A 96 -5.35 10.28 19.77
C GLU A 96 -5.47 10.79 18.33
N VAL A 97 -4.34 11.08 17.68
CA VAL A 97 -4.29 11.49 16.28
C VAL A 97 -4.79 10.37 15.37
N ALA A 98 -4.34 9.13 15.61
CA ALA A 98 -4.80 7.96 14.87
C ALA A 98 -6.31 7.75 14.96
N LYS A 99 -6.92 7.98 16.14
CA LYS A 99 -8.37 7.88 16.35
C LYS A 99 -9.15 8.91 15.53
N VAL A 100 -8.60 10.11 15.36
CA VAL A 100 -9.24 11.15 14.56
C VAL A 100 -9.05 10.87 13.07
N LEU A 101 -7.81 10.65 12.62
CA LEU A 101 -7.50 10.34 11.22
C LEU A 101 -8.19 9.06 10.75
N GLY A 102 -8.36 8.06 11.61
CA GLY A 102 -9.11 6.84 11.34
C GLY A 102 -10.58 7.05 10.93
N LYS A 103 -11.14 8.26 11.09
CA LYS A 103 -12.49 8.62 10.63
C LYS A 103 -12.52 9.17 9.20
N SER A 104 -11.37 9.39 8.56
CA SER A 104 -11.33 9.93 7.20
C SER A 104 -12.09 9.02 6.23
N ARG A 105 -12.85 9.62 5.32
CA ARG A 105 -13.73 8.90 4.39
C ARG A 105 -13.07 8.56 3.06
N GLY A 106 -11.89 9.11 2.79
CA GLY A 106 -11.10 8.88 1.59
C GLY A 106 -9.79 8.15 1.89
N ILE A 107 -8.81 8.34 1.01
CA ILE A 107 -7.47 7.76 1.14
C ILE A 107 -6.71 8.48 2.26
N LEU A 108 -6.15 7.74 3.20
CA LEU A 108 -5.19 8.24 4.17
C LEU A 108 -3.78 7.77 3.81
N SER A 109 -2.87 8.71 3.55
CA SER A 109 -1.49 8.40 3.15
C SER A 109 -0.47 9.06 4.08
N LEU A 110 0.33 8.22 4.74
CA LEU A 110 1.36 8.58 5.73
C LEU A 110 2.73 7.99 5.30
N PRO A 111 3.31 8.43 4.19
CA PRO A 111 4.49 7.78 3.59
C PRO A 111 5.79 7.98 4.38
N ALA A 112 5.85 8.88 5.37
CA ALA A 112 7.01 9.09 6.23
C ALA A 112 6.88 8.44 7.62
N LEU A 113 5.79 7.74 7.90
CA LEU A 113 5.60 7.05 9.18
C LEU A 113 6.38 5.74 9.19
N GLU A 114 7.55 5.74 9.85
CA GLU A 114 8.46 4.58 9.88
C GLU A 114 8.07 3.51 10.89
N LYS A 115 7.38 3.90 11.99
CA LYS A 115 6.94 3.02 13.06
C LYS A 115 5.54 3.37 13.53
N ILE A 116 4.80 2.36 14.01
CA ILE A 116 3.47 2.53 14.60
C ILE A 116 3.30 1.59 15.79
N CYS A 117 2.74 2.08 16.90
CA CYS A 117 2.40 1.24 18.04
C CYS A 117 1.05 0.55 17.84
N SER A 118 0.82 -0.54 18.58
CA SER A 118 -0.41 -1.34 18.48
C SER A 118 -1.69 -0.56 18.76
N THR A 119 -1.64 0.39 19.71
CA THR A 119 -2.77 1.26 20.03
C THR A 119 -3.11 2.20 18.87
N ALA A 120 -2.12 2.86 18.27
CA ALA A 120 -2.34 3.73 17.10
C ALA A 120 -2.83 2.92 15.89
N ALA A 121 -2.22 1.77 15.61
CA ALA A 121 -2.64 0.87 14.53
C ALA A 121 -4.11 0.45 14.66
N ALA A 122 -4.54 0.03 15.85
CA ALA A 122 -5.92 -0.36 16.11
C ALA A 122 -6.92 0.80 15.90
N LYS A 123 -6.52 2.05 16.14
CA LYS A 123 -7.37 3.23 15.91
C LYS A 123 -7.51 3.59 14.43
N LEU A 124 -6.59 3.14 13.57
CA LEU A 124 -6.72 3.28 12.11
C LEU A 124 -7.69 2.27 11.48
N GLY A 125 -8.18 1.26 12.21
CA GLY A 125 -9.19 0.30 11.71
C GLY A 125 -10.51 0.93 11.22
N GLY A 126 -10.74 2.21 11.50
CA GLY A 126 -11.84 3.01 10.96
C GLY A 126 -11.72 3.35 9.47
N GLN A 127 -10.58 3.10 8.82
CA GLN A 127 -10.38 3.41 7.41
C GLN A 127 -11.32 2.62 6.49
N ARG A 128 -11.82 3.29 5.44
CA ARG A 128 -12.87 2.78 4.54
C ARG A 128 -12.54 2.80 3.05
N LYS A 129 -11.47 3.50 2.63
CA LYS A 129 -11.12 3.62 1.21
C LYS A 129 -9.73 3.12 0.87
N SER A 130 -8.69 3.59 1.56
CA SER A 130 -7.35 3.01 1.47
C SER A 130 -6.48 3.59 2.58
N LEU A 131 -5.60 2.76 3.13
CA LEU A 131 -4.56 3.17 4.07
C LEU A 131 -3.19 2.90 3.44
N VAL A 132 -2.40 3.96 3.28
CA VAL A 132 -1.08 3.92 2.64
C VAL A 132 -0.01 4.26 3.67
N LEU A 133 0.79 3.26 4.05
CA LEU A 133 1.85 3.34 5.06
C LEU A 133 3.18 2.85 4.45
N THR A 134 3.56 3.40 3.29
CA THR A 134 4.74 2.94 2.55
C THR A 134 6.07 3.33 3.18
N GLY A 135 6.06 4.18 4.21
CA GLY A 135 7.24 4.47 5.03
C GLY A 135 7.51 3.45 6.12
N LEU A 136 6.53 2.60 6.45
CA LEU A 136 6.62 1.69 7.58
C LEU A 136 7.64 0.59 7.29
N THR A 137 8.77 0.60 8.00
CA THR A 137 9.89 -0.35 7.79
C THR A 137 9.89 -1.48 8.81
N GLU A 138 9.25 -1.26 9.97
CA GLU A 138 9.13 -2.21 11.07
C GLU A 138 7.67 -2.32 11.53
N LEU A 139 7.23 -3.53 11.87
CA LEU A 139 5.88 -3.80 12.36
C LEU A 139 5.91 -4.97 13.36
N THR A 140 5.26 -4.81 14.51
CA THR A 140 5.03 -5.92 15.46
C THR A 140 3.76 -6.68 15.08
N ASP A 141 3.59 -7.90 15.58
CA ASP A 141 2.38 -8.70 15.37
C ASP A 141 1.13 -8.05 15.98
N GLU A 142 1.22 -7.34 17.12
CA GLU A 142 0.08 -6.63 17.69
C GLU A 142 -0.31 -5.40 16.86
N ALA A 143 0.68 -4.66 16.34
CA ALA A 143 0.44 -3.55 15.42
C ALA A 143 -0.14 -4.04 14.09
N ALA A 144 0.39 -5.14 13.55
CA ALA A 144 -0.15 -5.80 12.36
C ALA A 144 -1.60 -6.24 12.57
N THR A 145 -1.93 -6.80 13.74
CA THR A 145 -3.30 -7.18 14.12
C THR A 145 -4.24 -5.96 14.16
N GLY A 146 -3.74 -4.81 14.62
CA GLY A 146 -4.47 -3.54 14.59
C GLY A 146 -4.76 -3.09 13.16
N LEU A 147 -3.76 -3.14 12.27
CA LEU A 147 -3.89 -2.75 10.86
C LEU A 147 -4.75 -3.72 10.04
N ALA A 148 -4.74 -5.02 10.36
CA ALA A 148 -5.56 -6.03 9.71
C ALA A 148 -7.07 -5.83 9.90
N ARG A 149 -7.49 -4.95 10.81
CA ARG A 149 -8.91 -4.55 11.00
C ARG A 149 -9.39 -3.52 9.99
N VAL A 150 -8.49 -2.94 9.19
CA VAL A 150 -8.86 -2.00 8.13
C VAL A 150 -9.64 -2.76 7.07
N ILE A 151 -10.85 -2.29 6.73
CA ILE A 151 -11.72 -2.97 5.74
C ILE A 151 -11.56 -2.40 4.33
N ALA A 152 -10.32 -2.01 3.99
CA ALA A 152 -9.99 -1.31 2.76
C ALA A 152 -8.56 -1.65 2.32
N PRO A 153 -8.17 -1.38 1.06
CA PRO A 153 -6.82 -1.61 0.59
C PRO A 153 -5.73 -1.04 1.50
N LEU A 154 -4.84 -1.91 1.96
CA LEU A 154 -3.73 -1.61 2.87
C LEU A 154 -2.40 -1.75 2.14
N LYS A 155 -1.59 -0.68 2.14
CA LYS A 155 -0.26 -0.69 1.52
C LYS A 155 0.85 -0.53 2.54
N LEU A 156 1.74 -1.51 2.58
CA LEU A 156 2.86 -1.62 3.51
C LEU A 156 4.18 -1.84 2.73
N ASP A 157 4.32 -1.19 1.58
CA ASP A 157 5.45 -1.40 0.65
C ASP A 157 6.82 -0.93 1.21
N GLY A 158 6.85 -0.34 2.40
CA GLY A 158 8.07 -0.01 3.14
C GLY A 158 8.73 -1.22 3.81
N LEU A 159 7.95 -2.24 4.17
CA LEU A 159 8.44 -3.43 4.85
C LEU A 159 9.36 -4.23 3.93
N LYS A 160 10.60 -4.49 4.38
CA LYS A 160 11.60 -5.28 3.62
C LYS A 160 11.62 -6.76 4.01
N SER A 161 11.18 -7.05 5.23
CA SER A 161 11.02 -8.39 5.79
C SER A 161 9.82 -8.41 6.73
N LEU A 162 9.30 -9.59 7.05
CA LEU A 162 8.24 -9.78 8.04
C LEU A 162 8.88 -10.30 9.34
N ALA A 163 8.60 -9.64 10.46
CA ALA A 163 8.97 -10.16 11.77
C ALA A 163 8.08 -11.37 12.13
N PRO A 164 8.50 -12.22 13.09
CA PRO A 164 7.68 -13.34 13.55
C PRO A 164 6.26 -12.90 13.92
N GLY A 165 5.25 -13.65 13.48
CA GLY A 165 3.83 -13.37 13.76
C GLY A 165 3.19 -12.31 12.86
N VAL A 166 3.96 -11.42 12.21
CA VAL A 166 3.41 -10.36 11.35
C VAL A 166 2.65 -10.92 10.16
N ALA A 167 3.18 -11.96 9.50
CA ALA A 167 2.51 -12.60 8.37
C ALA A 167 1.15 -13.21 8.77
N GLU A 168 1.08 -13.84 9.94
CA GLU A 168 -0.17 -14.41 10.48
C GLU A 168 -1.18 -13.31 10.84
N ALA A 169 -0.72 -12.24 11.48
CA ALA A 169 -1.57 -11.10 11.81
C ALA A 169 -2.13 -10.41 10.56
N LEU A 170 -1.29 -10.15 9.55
CA LEU A 170 -1.71 -9.53 8.28
C LEU A 170 -2.60 -10.44 7.45
N ALA A 171 -2.51 -11.77 7.58
CA ALA A 171 -3.43 -12.70 6.92
C ALA A 171 -4.89 -12.53 7.40
N GLY A 172 -5.10 -11.92 8.58
CA GLY A 172 -6.42 -11.54 9.08
C GLY A 172 -7.07 -10.37 8.32
N HIS A 173 -6.31 -9.63 7.51
CA HIS A 173 -6.84 -8.60 6.62
C HIS A 173 -7.69 -9.26 5.51
N THR A 174 -8.75 -8.59 5.05
CA THR A 174 -9.71 -9.20 4.09
C THR A 174 -9.88 -8.42 2.79
N ASP A 175 -9.15 -7.33 2.61
CA ASP A 175 -9.12 -6.57 1.36
C ASP A 175 -7.72 -6.67 0.74
N HIS A 176 -7.46 -5.94 -0.34
CA HIS A 176 -6.17 -5.87 -1.01
C HIS A 176 -5.04 -5.53 -0.02
N LEU A 177 -4.00 -6.37 -0.01
CA LEU A 177 -2.78 -6.19 0.77
C LEU A 177 -1.59 -6.04 -0.16
N SER A 178 -0.90 -4.89 -0.05
CA SER A 178 0.34 -4.64 -0.78
C SER A 178 1.54 -4.74 0.14
N LEU A 179 2.43 -5.67 -0.19
CA LEU A 179 3.71 -5.96 0.46
C LEU A 179 4.84 -5.94 -0.58
N ASN A 180 4.80 -4.98 -1.52
CA ASN A 180 5.77 -4.91 -2.62
C ASN A 180 7.20 -4.57 -2.15
N GLY A 181 7.37 -4.17 -0.90
CA GLY A 181 8.70 -3.95 -0.30
C GLY A 181 9.44 -5.24 0.04
N ILE A 182 8.71 -6.34 0.21
CA ILE A 182 9.27 -7.64 0.62
C ILE A 182 10.00 -8.26 -0.57
N THR A 183 11.29 -8.52 -0.40
CA THR A 183 12.14 -9.12 -1.45
C THR A 183 12.38 -10.62 -1.26
N ARG A 184 12.16 -11.13 -0.05
CA ARG A 184 12.28 -12.56 0.31
C ARG A 184 11.16 -12.94 1.26
N LEU A 185 10.63 -14.14 1.07
CA LEU A 185 9.55 -14.70 1.88
C LEU A 185 10.00 -16.05 2.44
N SER A 186 9.79 -16.30 3.72
CA SER A 186 10.00 -17.64 4.29
C SER A 186 8.84 -18.56 3.93
N VAL A 187 9.02 -19.87 4.07
CA VAL A 187 7.93 -20.83 3.87
C VAL A 187 6.80 -20.59 4.87
N SER A 188 7.13 -20.29 6.14
CA SER A 188 6.13 -19.99 7.18
C SER A 188 5.32 -18.73 6.85
N ASP A 189 5.97 -17.67 6.35
CA ASP A 189 5.25 -16.46 5.95
C ASP A 189 4.34 -16.74 4.75
N GLY A 190 4.82 -17.53 3.78
CA GLY A 190 4.02 -17.96 2.63
C GLY A 190 2.77 -18.76 3.06
N VAL A 191 2.90 -19.66 4.04
CA VAL A 191 1.78 -20.46 4.57
C VAL A 191 0.78 -19.56 5.30
N ALA A 192 1.25 -18.62 6.12
CA ALA A 192 0.39 -17.67 6.81
C ALA A 192 -0.37 -16.79 5.82
N LEU A 193 0.35 -16.13 4.89
CA LEU A 193 -0.24 -15.25 3.88
C LEU A 193 -1.18 -15.98 2.90
N ALA A 194 -1.03 -17.28 2.69
CA ALA A 194 -1.97 -18.07 1.89
C ALA A 194 -3.39 -18.14 2.49
N ARG A 195 -3.55 -17.80 3.78
CA ARG A 195 -4.87 -17.69 4.45
C ARG A 195 -5.54 -16.34 4.22
N HIS A 196 -4.82 -15.36 3.69
CA HIS A 196 -5.34 -14.02 3.41
C HIS A 196 -6.55 -14.07 2.48
N GLN A 197 -7.59 -13.32 2.83
CA GLN A 197 -8.88 -13.32 2.12
C GLN A 197 -9.06 -12.11 1.20
N GLY A 198 -7.97 -11.66 0.58
CA GLY A 198 -7.95 -10.59 -0.40
C GLY A 198 -6.78 -10.74 -1.37
N ASP A 199 -6.65 -9.80 -2.28
CA ASP A 199 -5.54 -9.79 -3.23
C ASP A 199 -4.22 -9.49 -2.55
N LEU A 200 -3.21 -10.27 -2.89
CA LEU A 200 -1.88 -10.15 -2.33
C LEU A 200 -0.89 -9.69 -3.40
N CYS A 201 -0.31 -8.51 -3.19
CA CYS A 201 0.77 -7.97 -4.02
C CYS A 201 2.13 -8.18 -3.36
N LEU A 202 2.98 -8.99 -4.01
CA LEU A 202 4.34 -9.32 -3.63
C LEU A 202 5.30 -9.02 -4.79
N ASN A 203 5.10 -7.88 -5.47
CA ASN A 203 5.87 -7.53 -6.67
C ASN A 203 7.34 -7.18 -6.38
N GLY A 204 7.77 -7.15 -5.12
CA GLY A 204 9.18 -6.99 -4.73
C GLY A 204 9.97 -8.29 -4.72
N ILE A 205 9.32 -9.46 -4.82
CA ILE A 205 10.00 -10.74 -4.83
C ILE A 205 10.67 -10.96 -6.19
N GLU A 206 12.01 -11.04 -6.19
CA GLU A 206 12.84 -11.25 -7.38
C GLU A 206 13.25 -12.72 -7.57
N SER A 207 13.11 -13.56 -6.55
CA SER A 207 13.39 -15.00 -6.62
C SER A 207 12.42 -15.78 -5.74
N LEU A 208 11.91 -16.91 -6.25
CA LEU A 208 10.93 -17.74 -5.56
C LEU A 208 11.38 -19.20 -5.54
N SER A 209 11.62 -19.75 -4.35
CA SER A 209 11.87 -21.19 -4.16
C SER A 209 10.59 -22.01 -4.41
N ALA A 210 10.75 -23.30 -4.73
CA ALA A 210 9.61 -24.19 -4.96
C ALA A 210 8.70 -24.31 -3.73
N GLU A 211 9.27 -24.36 -2.53
CA GLU A 211 8.57 -24.52 -1.25
C GLU A 211 7.69 -23.30 -0.94
N VAL A 212 8.24 -22.10 -1.11
CA VAL A 212 7.47 -20.85 -0.98
C VAL A 212 6.41 -20.75 -2.06
N ALA A 213 6.70 -21.14 -3.30
CA ALA A 213 5.71 -21.18 -4.39
C ALA A 213 4.52 -22.10 -4.06
N VAL A 214 4.78 -23.28 -3.48
CA VAL A 214 3.74 -24.20 -2.98
C VAL A 214 2.90 -23.52 -1.89
N ALA A 215 3.56 -22.85 -0.94
CA ALA A 215 2.87 -22.17 0.15
C ALA A 215 1.91 -21.08 -0.38
N VAL A 216 2.40 -20.13 -1.18
CA VAL A 216 1.60 -19.00 -1.69
C VAL A 216 0.57 -19.40 -2.74
N ALA A 217 0.78 -20.51 -3.46
CA ALA A 217 -0.23 -21.06 -4.38
C ALA A 217 -1.53 -21.47 -3.65
N GLY A 218 -1.49 -21.64 -2.32
CA GLY A 218 -2.65 -21.84 -1.47
C GLY A 218 -3.65 -20.69 -1.44
N LEU A 219 -3.22 -19.46 -1.78
CA LEU A 219 -4.08 -18.28 -1.81
C LEU A 219 -5.29 -18.48 -2.74
N ARG A 220 -6.46 -18.00 -2.32
CA ARG A 220 -7.73 -18.14 -3.06
C ARG A 220 -8.17 -16.87 -3.82
N HIS A 221 -7.37 -15.82 -3.76
CA HIS A 221 -7.59 -14.50 -4.38
C HIS A 221 -6.46 -14.15 -5.36
N GLY A 222 -6.40 -12.91 -5.84
CA GLY A 222 -5.36 -12.47 -6.76
C GLY A 222 -3.97 -12.54 -6.13
N LEU A 223 -3.01 -13.15 -6.83
CA LEU A 223 -1.59 -13.18 -6.45
C LEU A 223 -0.76 -12.45 -7.50
N HIS A 224 -0.03 -11.42 -7.08
CA HIS A 224 0.83 -10.63 -7.96
C HIS A 224 2.30 -10.78 -7.59
N LEU A 225 3.09 -11.31 -8.52
CA LEU A 225 4.52 -11.60 -8.40
C LEU A 225 5.27 -10.99 -9.60
N ASN A 226 4.93 -9.76 -9.98
CA ASN A 226 5.49 -9.09 -11.16
C ASN A 226 6.97 -8.67 -11.00
N GLY A 227 7.59 -8.92 -9.85
CA GLY A 227 9.02 -8.69 -9.62
C GLY A 227 9.92 -9.82 -10.12
N LEU A 228 9.34 -11.01 -10.38
CA LEU A 228 10.11 -12.18 -10.78
C LEU A 228 10.61 -12.03 -12.23
N PRO A 229 11.94 -11.91 -12.49
CA PRO A 229 12.47 -11.88 -13.85
C PRO A 229 12.55 -13.28 -14.46
N ALA A 230 12.60 -14.31 -13.63
CA ALA A 230 12.69 -15.72 -13.99
C ALA A 230 12.05 -16.58 -12.89
N ILE A 231 11.69 -17.82 -13.22
CA ILE A 231 11.15 -18.80 -12.26
C ILE A 231 11.59 -20.21 -12.67
N SER A 232 11.86 -21.06 -11.69
CA SER A 232 12.23 -22.46 -11.94
C SER A 232 11.01 -23.31 -12.31
N ALA A 233 11.21 -24.43 -13.01
CA ALA A 233 10.13 -25.36 -13.36
C ALA A 233 9.35 -25.88 -12.14
N PRO A 234 9.98 -26.27 -11.01
CA PRO A 234 9.24 -26.67 -9.80
C PRO A 234 8.38 -25.55 -9.21
N ALA A 235 8.89 -24.31 -9.15
CA ALA A 235 8.11 -23.18 -8.65
C ALA A 235 6.97 -22.81 -9.60
N ALA A 236 7.19 -22.87 -10.91
CA ALA A 236 6.15 -22.66 -11.92
C ALA A 236 5.05 -23.73 -11.85
N ALA A 237 5.42 -25.00 -11.69
CA ALA A 237 4.46 -26.10 -11.49
C ALA A 237 3.62 -25.91 -10.22
N ALA A 238 4.24 -25.42 -9.14
CA ALA A 238 3.51 -25.07 -7.92
C ALA A 238 2.53 -23.91 -8.14
N LEU A 239 2.97 -22.80 -8.76
CA LEU A 239 2.10 -21.66 -9.06
C LEU A 239 1.00 -21.98 -10.08
N ALA A 240 1.21 -22.92 -11.01
CA ALA A 240 0.17 -23.38 -11.93
C ALA A 240 -1.03 -24.02 -11.20
N ARG A 241 -0.84 -24.48 -9.95
CA ARG A 241 -1.90 -25.00 -9.08
C ARG A 241 -2.67 -23.91 -8.35
N HIS A 242 -2.25 -22.66 -8.42
CA HIS A 242 -2.94 -21.54 -7.78
C HIS A 242 -4.35 -21.36 -8.34
N ARG A 243 -5.35 -21.49 -7.47
CA ARG A 243 -6.78 -21.46 -7.84
C ARG A 243 -7.48 -20.13 -7.59
N GLY A 244 -6.73 -19.10 -7.17
CA GLY A 244 -7.29 -17.76 -7.04
C GLY A 244 -7.73 -17.19 -8.38
N TRP A 245 -8.45 -16.07 -8.35
CA TRP A 245 -9.02 -15.50 -9.56
C TRP A 245 -7.98 -14.80 -10.45
N GLN A 246 -6.77 -14.48 -9.97
CA GLN A 246 -5.70 -13.94 -10.81
C GLN A 246 -4.32 -14.44 -10.35
N LEU A 247 -3.45 -14.76 -11.30
CA LEU A 247 -2.02 -14.90 -11.11
C LEU A 247 -1.32 -13.93 -12.07
N SER A 248 -0.54 -12.99 -11.54
CA SER A 248 0.18 -11.99 -12.32
C SER A 248 1.69 -12.22 -12.23
N LEU A 249 2.31 -12.50 -13.38
CA LEU A 249 3.74 -12.79 -13.52
C LEU A 249 4.35 -11.89 -14.63
N ASN A 250 3.88 -10.66 -14.76
CA ASN A 250 4.26 -9.72 -15.83
C ASN A 250 5.73 -9.28 -15.80
N GLY A 251 6.49 -9.66 -14.77
CA GLY A 251 7.93 -9.41 -14.69
C GLY A 251 8.78 -10.45 -15.40
N LEU A 252 8.22 -11.62 -15.76
CA LEU A 252 8.98 -12.70 -16.37
C LEU A 252 9.60 -12.20 -17.68
N ARG A 253 10.83 -12.61 -17.94
CA ARG A 253 11.54 -12.19 -19.15
C ARG A 253 11.71 -13.37 -20.08
N ALA A 254 11.35 -13.20 -21.35
CA ALA A 254 11.44 -14.25 -22.36
C ALA A 254 12.87 -14.80 -22.51
N ASP A 255 13.90 -13.97 -22.30
CA ASP A 255 15.31 -14.37 -22.32
C ASP A 255 15.76 -15.19 -21.09
N ARG A 256 14.91 -15.34 -20.07
CA ARG A 256 15.26 -15.99 -18.79
C ARG A 256 14.31 -17.11 -18.37
N VAL A 257 13.32 -17.43 -19.20
CA VAL A 257 12.30 -18.43 -18.89
C VAL A 257 12.30 -19.49 -19.98
N ALA A 258 12.46 -20.75 -19.60
CA ALA A 258 12.45 -21.87 -20.54
C ALA A 258 11.03 -22.13 -21.09
N PRO A 259 10.87 -22.62 -22.33
CA PRO A 259 9.56 -22.96 -22.91
C PRO A 259 8.73 -23.93 -22.04
N GLU A 260 9.38 -24.87 -21.34
CA GLU A 260 8.72 -25.79 -20.42
C GLU A 260 8.02 -25.07 -19.25
N VAL A 261 8.62 -23.98 -18.74
CA VAL A 261 8.05 -23.17 -17.66
C VAL A 261 6.79 -22.46 -18.13
N ILE A 262 6.82 -21.93 -19.35
CA ILE A 262 5.66 -21.28 -19.99
C ILE A 262 4.54 -22.29 -20.20
N ALA A 263 4.87 -23.51 -20.65
CA ALA A 263 3.91 -24.58 -20.82
C ALA A 263 3.25 -24.99 -19.50
N LEU A 264 4.01 -25.08 -18.40
CA LEU A 264 3.48 -25.36 -17.06
C LEU A 264 2.51 -24.26 -16.60
N LEU A 265 2.88 -22.99 -16.73
CA LEU A 265 2.03 -21.87 -16.32
C LEU A 265 0.76 -21.77 -17.17
N SER A 266 0.83 -22.13 -18.46
CA SER A 266 -0.29 -22.14 -19.39
C SER A 266 -1.30 -23.25 -19.11
N GLN A 267 -0.92 -24.31 -18.39
CA GLN A 267 -1.81 -25.40 -17.97
C GLN A 267 -2.75 -24.99 -16.82
N ARG A 268 -2.56 -23.81 -16.22
CA ARG A 268 -3.44 -23.34 -15.14
C ARG A 268 -4.90 -23.30 -15.61
N PRO A 269 -5.83 -23.97 -14.92
CA PRO A 269 -7.24 -23.96 -15.28
C PRO A 269 -7.76 -22.53 -15.34
N ARG A 270 -8.50 -22.18 -16.40
CA ARG A 270 -9.25 -20.92 -16.46
C ARG A 270 -10.30 -20.95 -15.35
N THR A 271 -10.09 -20.16 -14.31
CA THR A 271 -11.17 -19.84 -13.38
C THR A 271 -12.12 -18.88 -14.10
N SER A 272 -13.40 -18.86 -13.71
CA SER A 272 -14.46 -18.09 -14.38
C SER A 272 -14.17 -16.59 -14.56
N HIS A 273 -13.14 -16.06 -13.89
CA HIS A 273 -12.73 -14.66 -13.91
C HIS A 273 -11.22 -14.45 -14.16
N GLY A 274 -10.43 -15.50 -14.48
CA GLY A 274 -8.98 -15.45 -14.29
C GLY A 274 -8.09 -15.94 -15.43
N ILE A 275 -7.32 -15.03 -16.01
CA ILE A 275 -6.20 -15.31 -16.92
C ILE A 275 -4.89 -15.22 -16.12
N ALA A 276 -4.00 -16.20 -16.24
CA ALA A 276 -2.61 -16.01 -15.82
C ALA A 276 -2.03 -14.90 -16.70
N ARG A 277 -1.76 -13.72 -16.12
CA ARG A 277 -1.16 -12.61 -16.86
C ARG A 277 0.33 -12.89 -16.99
N LEU A 278 0.70 -13.44 -18.14
CA LEU A 278 2.06 -13.52 -18.62
C LEU A 278 2.36 -12.27 -19.47
N PRO A 279 3.63 -11.82 -19.49
CA PRO A 279 4.10 -10.79 -20.40
C PRO A 279 3.73 -11.08 -21.85
N VAL A 280 3.44 -10.03 -22.60
CA VAL A 280 3.16 -10.13 -24.04
C VAL A 280 4.45 -10.55 -24.75
N GLY A 281 4.41 -11.66 -25.50
CA GLY A 281 5.56 -12.18 -26.27
C GLY A 281 6.37 -13.28 -25.58
N LEU A 282 5.93 -13.76 -24.42
CA LEU A 282 6.29 -15.10 -23.90
C LEU A 282 5.48 -16.20 -24.60
#